data_AF-A0A447PXH3-F1
#
_entry.id   AF-A0A447PXH3-F1
#
_cell.length_a   1.000
_cell.length_b   1.000
_cell.length_c   1.000
_cell.angle_alpha   90.00
_cell.angle_beta   90.00
_cell.angle_gamma   90.00
#
_symmetry.space_group_name_H-M   'P 1'
#
loop_
_entity.id
_entity.type
_entity.pdbx_description
1 polymer ?
#
loop_
_entity_poly.entity_id
_entity_poly.type
_entity_poly.pdbx_seq_one_letter_code
_entity_poly.pdbx_strand_id
1 'polypeptide(L)' 'MAEEALKNAAKKLSVEIKVETNGASGVENAIQPADLVDIAGVIIAADKDVLPDRFNGLPVIEVP' A
#
# COMPACT_ATOMS: atom_id res chain seq x y z
N MET A 1 -0.85 11.18 7.10
CA MET A 1 -1.87 11.81 6.23
C MET A 1 -2.38 10.85 5.15
N ALA A 2 -1.54 10.36 4.23
CA ALA A 2 -1.97 9.41 3.20
C ALA A 2 -2.56 8.11 3.77
N GLU A 3 -1.94 7.54 4.80
CA GLU A 3 -2.42 6.31 5.45
C GLU A 3 -3.85 6.41 5.97
N GLU A 4 -4.16 7.46 6.73
CA GLU A 4 -5.49 7.66 7.30
C GLU A 4 -6.54 7.91 6.22
N ALA A 5 -6.20 8.65 5.16
CA ALA A 5 -7.09 8.89 4.04
C ALA A 5 -7.46 7.59 3.32
N LEU A 6 -6.48 6.72 3.07
CA LEU A 6 -6.67 5.41 2.47
C LEU A 6 -7.52 4.49 3.36
N LYS A 7 -7.22 4.41 4.67
CA LYS A 7 -8.01 3.64 5.64
C LYS A 7 -9.46 4.14 5.73
N ASN A 8 -9.67 5.46 5.70
CA ASN A 8 -11.02 6.03 5.72
C ASN A 8 -11.78 5.76 4.43
N ALA A 9 -11.12 5.85 3.26
CA ALA A 9 -11.73 5.49 1.99
C ALA A 9 -12.11 4.01 1.93
N ALA A 10 -11.22 3.13 2.40
CA ALA A 10 -11.47 1.70 2.47
C ALA A 10 -12.66 1.36 3.38
N LYS A 11 -12.73 1.96 4.57
CA LYS A 11 -13.89 1.84 5.47
C LYS A 11 -15.19 2.31 4.79
N LYS A 12 -15.18 3.44 4.09
CA LYS A 12 -16.36 3.95 3.36
C LYS A 12 -16.83 2.98 2.27
N LEU A 13 -15.89 2.35 1.58
CA LEU A 13 -16.15 1.38 0.52
C LEU A 13 -16.37 -0.04 1.06
N SER A 14 -16.25 -0.25 2.38
CA SER A 14 -16.30 -1.57 3.03
C SER A 14 -15.34 -2.58 2.39
N VAL A 15 -14.15 -2.11 2.04
CA VAL A 15 -13.05 -2.94 1.55
C VAL A 15 -11.96 -3.04 2.61
N GLU A 16 -11.26 -4.17 2.61
CA GLU A 16 -10.11 -4.36 3.47
C GLU A 16 -8.89 -3.68 2.84
N ILE A 17 -8.11 -2.97 3.66
CA ILE A 17 -6.89 -2.32 3.19
C ILE A 17 -5.78 -2.49 4.22
N LYS A 18 -4.59 -2.81 3.73
CA LYS A 18 -3.35 -2.79 4.49
C LYS A 18 -2.47 -1.68 3.94
N VAL A 19 -2.01 -0.80 4.82
CA VAL A 19 -1.18 0.34 4.43
C VAL A 19 0.15 0.22 5.14
N GLU A 20 1.23 0.12 4.37
CA GLU A 20 2.60 0.23 4.84
C GLU A 20 3.03 1.69 4.77
N THR A 21 3.61 2.19 5.86
CA THR A 21 4.08 3.56 5.98
C THR A 21 5.60 3.57 5.99
N ASN A 22 6.17 4.29 5.02
CA ASN A 22 7.62 4.47 4.88
C ASN A 22 8.00 5.88 5.33
N GLY A 23 8.10 6.08 6.64
CA GLY A 23 8.44 7.38 7.25
C GLY A 23 9.94 7.58 7.46
N ALA A 24 10.32 8.77 7.95
CA ALA A 24 11.70 9.08 8.33
C ALA A 24 12.23 8.16 9.47
N SER A 25 11.32 7.67 10.32
CA SER A 25 11.62 6.75 11.42
C SER A 25 11.77 5.29 11.00
N GLY A 26 11.46 4.95 9.73
CA GLY A 26 11.53 3.59 9.19
C GLY A 26 10.23 3.13 8.54
N VAL A 27 10.14 1.82 8.32
CA VAL A 27 8.97 1.14 7.74
C VAL A 27 8.08 0.65 8.87
N GLU A 28 6.83 1.08 8.88
CA GLU A 28 5.78 0.60 9.77
C GLU A 28 4.71 -0.17 8.96
N ASN A 29 4.11 -1.18 9.58
CA ASN A 29 3.08 -2.03 8.94
C ASN A 29 3.53 -2.69 7.64
N ALA A 30 4.80 -3.13 7.58
CA ALA A 30 5.40 -3.74 6.41
C ALA A 30 4.50 -4.83 5.79
N ILE A 31 4.23 -4.70 4.49
CA ILE A 31 3.47 -5.68 3.72
C ILE A 31 4.33 -6.93 3.59
N GLN A 32 3.77 -8.06 3.99
CA GLN A 32 4.38 -9.37 3.86
C GLN A 32 3.95 -10.00 2.53
N PRO A 33 4.75 -10.94 1.99
CA PRO A 33 4.36 -11.68 0.79
C PRO A 33 3.01 -12.41 0.95
N ALA A 34 2.69 -12.85 2.16
CA ALA A 34 1.41 -13.49 2.49
C ALA A 34 0.21 -12.55 2.30
N ASP A 35 0.41 -11.23 2.50
CA ASP A 35 -0.65 -10.24 2.27
C ASP A 35 -0.89 -9.99 0.78
N LEU A 36 0.01 -10.42 -0.12
CA LEU A 36 -0.07 -10.17 -1.56
C LEU A 36 -0.69 -11.34 -2.34
N VAL A 37 -1.08 -12.42 -1.67
CA VAL A 37 -1.60 -13.64 -2.31
C VAL A 37 -3.05 -13.46 -2.80
N ASP A 38 -3.86 -12.72 -2.07
CA ASP A 38 -5.31 -12.56 -2.33
C ASP A 38 -5.70 -11.07 -2.37
N ILE A 39 -4.99 -10.29 -3.18
CA ILE A 39 -5.26 -8.86 -3.33
C ILE A 39 -5.82 -8.54 -4.71
N ALA A 40 -6.70 -7.54 -4.74
CA ALA A 40 -7.19 -6.98 -6.00
C ALA A 40 -6.14 -6.10 -6.69
N GLY A 41 -5.22 -5.50 -5.95
CA GLY A 41 -4.16 -4.64 -6.47
C GLY A 41 -3.40 -3.88 -5.40
N VAL A 42 -2.38 -3.15 -5.84
CA VAL A 42 -1.44 -2.41 -4.99
C VAL A 42 -1.53 -0.93 -5.33
N ILE A 43 -1.56 -0.08 -4.30
CA ILE A 43 -1.50 1.38 -4.46
C ILE A 43 -0.21 1.87 -3.81
N ILE A 44 0.64 2.50 -4.60
CA ILE A 44 1.88 3.14 -4.14
C ILE A 44 1.64 4.64 -4.18
N ALA A 45 1.43 5.24 -3.00
CA ALA A 45 1.27 6.68 -2.83
C ALA A 45 2.54 7.25 -2.18
N ALA A 46 3.58 7.46 -2.98
CA ALA A 46 4.87 7.91 -2.49
C ALA A 46 5.64 8.72 -3.55
N ASP A 47 6.28 9.81 -3.10
CA ASP A 47 7.17 10.63 -3.93
C ASP A 47 8.53 9.97 -4.24
N LYS A 48 8.88 8.85 -3.58
CA LYS A 48 10.16 8.14 -3.77
C LYS A 48 9.94 6.81 -4.48
N ASP A 49 10.95 6.34 -5.21
CA ASP A 49 11.01 4.96 -5.72
C ASP A 49 10.86 3.96 -4.56
N VAL A 50 9.67 3.34 -4.49
CA VAL A 50 9.39 2.24 -3.56
C VAL A 50 9.63 0.96 -4.34
N LEU A 51 10.60 0.14 -3.91
CA LEU A 51 11.05 -1.11 -4.56
C LEU A 51 9.87 -1.91 -5.19
N PRO A 52 9.59 -1.71 -6.48
CA PRO A 52 8.36 -2.21 -7.10
C PRO A 52 8.46 -3.71 -7.44
N ASP A 53 9.67 -4.28 -7.36
CA ASP A 53 9.96 -5.68 -7.65
C ASP A 53 9.08 -6.65 -6.83
N ARG A 54 8.68 -6.26 -5.62
CA ARG A 54 7.84 -7.09 -4.74
C ARG A 54 6.37 -7.12 -5.17
N PHE A 55 5.96 -6.21 -6.04
CA PHE A 55 4.60 -6.11 -6.57
C PHE A 55 4.55 -6.46 -8.07
N ASN A 56 5.65 -7.00 -8.61
CA ASN A 56 5.77 -7.32 -10.02
C ASN A 56 4.76 -8.41 -10.42
N GLY A 57 3.99 -8.17 -11.47
CA GLY A 57 2.89 -9.05 -11.93
C GLY A 57 1.54 -8.79 -11.26
N LEU A 58 1.47 -7.89 -10.28
CA LEU A 58 0.20 -7.42 -9.70
C LEU A 58 -0.25 -6.12 -10.37
N PRO A 59 -1.55 -5.79 -10.35
CA PRO A 59 -2.03 -4.50 -10.81
C PRO A 59 -1.60 -3.42 -9.79
N VAL A 60 -0.56 -2.66 -10.14
CA VAL A 60 0.00 -1.58 -9.34
C VAL A 60 -0.47 -0.23 -9.88
N ILE A 61 -0.93 0.65 -9.00
CA ILE A 61 -1.24 2.04 -9.29
C ILE A 61 -0.27 2.92 -8.51
N GLU A 62 0.55 3.68 -9.22
CA GLU A 62 1.49 4.63 -8.65
C GLU A 62 0.90 6.04 -8.73
N VAL A 63 0.89 6.73 -7.59
CA VAL A 63 0.47 8.13 -7.47
C VAL A 63 1.51 8.89 -6.65
N PRO A 64 1.81 10.15 -7.03
CA PRO A 64 2.66 11.03 -6.21
C PRO A 64 2.00 11.33 -4.86
#